data_AF-A0AAD6YWA8-F1
#
_entry.id   AF-A0AAD6YWA8-F1
#
_cell.length_a   1.000
_cell.length_b   1.000
_cell.length_c   1.000
_cell.angle_alpha   90.00
_cell.angle_beta   90.00
_cell.angle_gamma   90.00
#
_symmetry.space_group_name_H-M   'P 1'
#
loop_
_entity.id
_entity.type
_entity.pdbx_description
1 polymer ?
#
loop_
_entity_poly.entity_id
_entity_poly.type
_entity_poly.pdbx_seq_one_letter_code
_entity_poly.pdbx_strand_id
1 'polypeptide(L)'
;WWRSLQPEERAVLENGELLRPENADWSTMAKMYGDNGLLRVMTGLVWWGEVVQKHNEDEKEEWREVVGDVRWVLERILESGEIRR
;
A
#
# COMPACT_ATOMS: atom_id res chain seq x y z
N TRP A 1 0.39 -8.65 -4.81
CA TRP A 1 1.03 -8.73 -3.49
C TRP A 1 0.54 -7.62 -2.56
N TRP A 2 0.44 -6.37 -2.99
CA TRP A 2 -0.07 -5.28 -2.14
C TRP A 2 -1.44 -5.57 -1.49
N ARG A 3 -2.38 -6.15 -2.26
CA ARG A 3 -3.71 -6.57 -1.76
C ARG A 3 -3.66 -7.60 -0.61
N SER A 4 -2.61 -8.41 -0.50
CA SER A 4 -2.48 -9.39 0.60
C SER A 4 -1.90 -8.80 1.88
N LEU A 5 -1.49 -7.52 1.86
CA LEU A 5 -0.98 -6.79 3.01
C LEU A 5 -2.03 -5.88 3.66
N GLN A 6 -3.26 -5.93 3.14
CA GLN A 6 -4.34 -5.05 3.56
C GLN A 6 -4.96 -5.55 4.87
N PRO A 7 -5.33 -4.63 5.77
CA PRO A 7 -6.12 -4.98 6.95
C PRO A 7 -7.54 -5.42 6.52
N GLU A 8 -8.24 -6.17 7.37
CA GLU A 8 -9.51 -6.83 7.02
C GLU A 8 -10.60 -5.82 6.61
N GLU A 9 -10.53 -4.60 7.14
CA GLU A 9 -11.45 -3.49 6.84
C GLU A 9 -11.31 -2.99 5.40
N ARG A 10 -10.20 -3.29 4.72
CA ARG A 10 -9.94 -2.94 3.32
C ARG A 10 -10.30 -4.06 2.37
N ALA A 11 -11.51 -4.59 2.52
CA ALA A 11 -12.03 -5.61 1.60
C ALA A 11 -11.99 -5.12 0.14
N VAL A 12 -11.78 -6.07 -0.77
CA VAL A 12 -11.83 -5.83 -2.22
C VAL A 12 -13.30 -5.77 -2.64
N LEU A 13 -13.69 -4.66 -3.27
CA LEU A 13 -15.01 -4.44 -3.83
C LEU A 13 -15.24 -5.31 -5.07
N GLU A 14 -16.51 -5.45 -5.49
CA GLU A 14 -16.86 -6.22 -6.70
C GLU A 14 -16.18 -5.69 -7.98
N ASN A 15 -15.82 -4.40 -8.01
CA ASN A 15 -15.08 -3.76 -9.10
C ASN A 15 -13.55 -3.97 -9.02
N GLY A 16 -13.04 -4.70 -8.03
CA GLY A 16 -11.61 -4.97 -7.84
C GLY A 16 -10.83 -3.90 -7.09
N GLU A 17 -11.49 -2.80 -6.68
CA GLU A 17 -10.89 -1.73 -5.89
C GLU A 17 -10.83 -2.09 -4.40
N LEU A 18 -9.86 -1.52 -3.71
CA LEU A 18 -9.77 -1.64 -2.25
C LEU A 18 -10.64 -0.59 -1.57
N LEU A 19 -11.45 -1.01 -0.60
CA LEU A 19 -12.14 -0.08 0.29
C LEU A 19 -11.13 0.89 0.95
N ARG A 20 -11.56 2.14 1.12
CA ARG A 20 -10.79 3.22 1.74
C ARG A 20 -11.51 3.78 2.98
N PRO A 21 -11.71 2.96 4.03
CA PRO A 21 -12.40 3.42 5.23
C PRO A 21 -11.51 4.43 5.98
N GLU A 22 -12.15 5.45 6.57
CA GLU A 22 -11.45 6.52 7.30
C GLU A 22 -10.77 6.02 8.59
N ASN A 23 -11.26 4.91 9.14
CA ASN A 23 -10.86 4.32 10.41
C ASN A 23 -10.15 2.96 10.27
N ALA A 24 -9.52 2.71 9.11
CA ALA A 24 -8.69 1.51 8.94
C ALA A 24 -7.58 1.45 9.99
N ASP A 25 -7.48 0.36 10.75
CA ASP A 25 -6.40 0.16 11.71
C ASP A 25 -5.13 -0.32 10.98
N TRP A 26 -4.19 0.61 10.78
CA TRP A 26 -2.91 0.33 10.15
C TRP A 26 -1.85 -0.17 11.13
N SER A 27 -2.14 -0.19 12.43
CA SER A 27 -1.27 -0.78 13.44
C SER A 27 -1.02 -2.27 13.16
N THR A 28 -1.94 -2.94 12.48
CA THR A 28 -1.77 -4.34 12.05
C THR A 28 -0.62 -4.49 11.05
N MET A 29 -0.41 -3.52 10.14
CA MET A 29 0.75 -3.55 9.24
C MET A 29 2.08 -3.41 10.01
N ALA A 30 2.11 -2.52 11.00
CA ALA A 30 3.26 -2.36 11.89
C ALA A 30 3.49 -3.61 12.77
N LYS A 31 2.42 -4.24 13.27
CA LYS A 31 2.47 -5.47 14.07
C LYS A 31 2.89 -6.69 13.25
N MET A 32 2.39 -6.83 12.02
CA MET A 32 2.65 -7.99 11.15
C MET A 32 4.05 -7.96 10.53
N TYR A 33 4.56 -6.78 10.18
CA TYR A 33 5.82 -6.65 9.41
C TYR A 33 6.91 -5.89 10.17
N GLY A 34 6.67 -5.55 11.44
CA GLY A 34 7.55 -4.75 12.28
C GLY A 34 7.65 -3.29 11.83
N ASP A 35 8.51 -2.54 12.51
CA ASP A 35 8.73 -1.10 12.26
C ASP A 35 9.13 -0.78 10.81
N ASN A 36 9.64 -1.79 10.07
CA ASN A 36 10.14 -1.65 8.72
C ASN A 36 9.16 -2.18 7.63
N GLY A 37 7.94 -2.56 7.99
CA GLY A 37 6.97 -3.12 7.04
C GLY A 37 6.71 -2.22 5.84
N LEU A 38 6.51 -0.93 6.09
CA LEU A 38 6.30 0.09 5.05
C LEU A 38 7.55 0.29 4.18
N LEU A 39 8.75 0.24 4.75
CA LEU A 39 10.00 0.38 3.98
C LEU A 39 10.17 -0.76 2.97
N ARG A 40 9.75 -1.98 3.32
CA ARG A 40 9.75 -3.12 2.40
C ARG A 40 8.76 -2.92 1.26
N VAL A 41 7.56 -2.41 1.56
CA VAL A 41 6.55 -2.05 0.55
C VAL A 41 7.10 -1.01 -0.42
N MET A 42 7.69 0.06 0.11
CA MET A 42 8.30 1.14 -0.70
C MET A 42 9.43 0.62 -1.57
N THR A 43 10.33 -0.21 -1.02
CA THR A 43 11.44 -0.81 -1.77
C THR A 43 10.92 -1.69 -2.92
N GLY A 44 9.90 -2.51 -2.65
CA GLY A 44 9.26 -3.34 -3.67
C GLY A 44 8.61 -2.52 -4.79
N LEU A 45 7.97 -1.39 -4.45
CA LEU A 45 7.36 -0.49 -5.43
C LEU A 45 8.38 0.23 -6.30
N VAL A 46 9.51 0.67 -5.73
CA VAL A 46 10.60 1.27 -6.49
C VAL A 46 11.16 0.25 -7.47
N TRP A 47 11.47 -0.96 -7.00
CA TRP A 47 11.99 -2.02 -7.87
C TRP A 47 11.00 -2.38 -8.99
N TRP A 48 9.72 -2.58 -8.67
CA TRP A 48 8.70 -2.89 -9.68
C TRP A 48 8.55 -1.75 -10.69
N GLY A 49 8.58 -0.49 -10.22
CA GLY A 49 8.52 0.69 -11.08
C GLY A 49 9.69 0.77 -12.07
N GLU A 50 10.90 0.41 -11.64
CA GLU A 50 12.06 0.34 -12.54
C GLU A 50 11.88 -0.74 -13.62
N VAL A 51 11.36 -1.91 -13.25
CA VAL A 51 11.10 -3.02 -14.19
C VAL A 51 10.03 -2.62 -15.21
N VAL A 52 8.91 -2.07 -14.74
CA VAL A 52 7.78 -1.62 -15.57
C VAL A 52 8.20 -0.53 -16.55
N GLN A 53 9.01 0.44 -16.11
CA GLN A 53 9.52 1.50 -16.99
C GLN A 53 10.44 0.97 -18.10
N LYS A 54 11.23 -0.07 -17.83
CA LYS A 54 12.21 -0.61 -18.77
C LYS A 54 11.66 -1.70 -19.69
N HIS A 55 10.67 -2.47 -19.24
CA HIS A 55 10.37 -3.77 -19.85
C HIS A 55 8.89 -4.09 -20.03
N ASN A 56 7.96 -3.39 -19.37
CA ASN A 56 6.56 -3.81 -19.39
C ASN A 56 5.59 -2.61 -19.28
N GLU A 57 5.24 -2.01 -20.43
CA GLU A 57 4.34 -0.85 -20.46
C GLU A 57 2.91 -1.18 -20.00
N ASP A 58 2.46 -2.42 -20.20
CA ASP A 58 1.10 -2.86 -19.87
C ASP A 58 0.84 -2.84 -18.35
N GLU A 59 1.91 -3.00 -17.55
CA GLU A 59 1.83 -2.93 -16.08
C GLU A 59 1.97 -1.49 -15.52
N LYS A 60 2.18 -0.47 -16.38
CA LYS A 60 2.37 0.92 -15.91
C LYS A 60 1.15 1.45 -15.18
N GLU A 61 -0.04 1.10 -15.64
CA GLU A 61 -1.29 1.55 -15.03
C GLU A 61 -1.50 0.89 -13.67
N GLU A 62 -1.38 -0.44 -13.59
CA GLU A 62 -1.49 -1.18 -12.33
C GLU A 62 -0.44 -0.71 -11.30
N TRP A 63 0.81 -0.51 -11.73
CA TRP A 63 1.84 0.04 -10.85
C TRP A 63 1.46 1.42 -10.31
N ARG A 64 0.93 2.33 -11.15
CA ARG A 64 0.48 3.65 -10.72
C ARG A 64 -0.68 3.59 -9.74
N GLU A 65 -1.63 2.69 -9.96
CA GLU A 65 -2.75 2.46 -9.04
C GLU A 65 -2.25 2.04 -7.66
N VAL A 66 -1.32 1.08 -7.60
CA VAL A 66 -0.74 0.61 -6.35
C VAL A 66 0.08 1.70 -5.66
N VAL A 67 0.86 2.50 -6.40
CA VAL A 67 1.57 3.67 -5.84
C VAL A 67 0.60 4.70 -5.27
N GLY A 68 -0.50 4.99 -5.98
CA GLY A 68 -1.55 5.89 -5.51
C GLY A 68 -2.21 5.38 -4.22
N ASP A 69 -2.47 4.08 -4.15
CA ASP A 69 -3.06 3.45 -2.97
C ASP A 69 -2.09 3.48 -1.77
N VAL A 70 -0.82 3.13 -1.95
CA VAL A 70 0.20 3.20 -0.88
C VAL A 70 0.40 4.63 -0.39
N ARG A 71 0.37 5.63 -1.29
CA ARG A 71 0.41 7.03 -0.90
C ARG A 71 -0.76 7.40 0.02
N TRP A 72 -1.98 7.01 -0.33
CA TRP A 72 -3.17 7.26 0.48
C TRP A 72 -3.04 6.62 1.88
N VAL A 73 -2.51 5.40 1.95
CA VAL A 73 -2.22 4.73 3.23
C VAL A 73 -1.22 5.53 4.08
N LEU A 74 -0.12 5.98 3.49
CA LEU A 74 0.90 6.76 4.20
C LEU A 74 0.33 8.08 4.73
N GLU A 75 -0.52 8.75 3.96
CA GLU A 75 -1.21 9.98 4.39
C GLU A 75 -2.10 9.71 5.61
N ARG A 76 -2.85 8.60 5.63
CA ARG A 76 -3.67 8.19 6.78
C ARG A 76 -2.86 7.85 8.03
N ILE A 77 -1.76 7.12 7.88
CA ILE A 77 -0.89 6.75 9.02
C ILE A 77 -0.23 8.01 9.64
N LEU A 78 0.14 8.99 8.81
CA LEU A 78 0.71 10.25 9.28
C LEU A 78 -0.32 11.11 10.02
N GLU A 79 -1.58 11.12 9.55
CA GLU A 79 -2.69 11.83 10.19
C GLU A 79 -3.15 11.18 11.49
N SER A 80 -3.13 9.84 11.59
CA SER A 80 -3.51 9.11 12.80
C SER A 80 -2.49 9.23 13.95
N GLY A 81 -1.29 9.75 13.67
CA GLY A 81 -0.22 9.92 14.66
C GLY A 81 0.43 8.59 15.09
N GLU A 82 0.14 7.49 14.41
CA GLU A 82 0.65 6.14 14.72
C GLU A 82 2.17 6.00 14.56
N ILE A 83 2.81 6.91 13.81
CA ILE A 83 4.29 6.97 13.64
C ILE A 83 4.96 7.82 14.74
N ARG A 84 4.22 8.55 15.59
CA ARG A 84 4.77 9.29 16.74
C ARG A 84 4.57 8.50 18.04
N ARG A 85 5.35 7.44 18.25
CA ARG A 85 5.64 6.92 19.60
C ARG A 85 7.08 6.49 19.73
#